data_AF-A0A931F516-F1
#
_entry.id   AF-A0A931F516-F1
#
_cell.length_a   1.000
_cell.length_b   1.000
_cell.length_c   1.000
_cell.angle_alpha   90.00
_cell.angle_beta   90.00
_cell.angle_gamma   90.00
#
_symmetry.space_group_name_H-M   'P 1'
#
loop_
_entity.id
_entity.type
_entity.pdbx_description
1 polymer ?
#
loop_
_entity_poly.entity_id
_entity_poly.type
_entity_poly.pdbx_seq_one_letter_code
_entity_poly.pdbx_strand_id
1 'polypeptide(L)'
;MAIPQAAAANIAPGYTAEVMRRKAPWLTGLGLAVLAALLFWLSTASPDAQAALGAGMLTAGGFSAVWWVSRLLITSADYLTVSKRQARFIRHAFWKAIRQKSKFDAAWLKPKYRTSENILLIGQPQNLQFLAGFMRHLNAGITSNIEAGRPSAAVPFFEEMVTLYVEFARKSNGRVGGSNGPVQILLSASKEIVLAGHSKGNEFDRTAQHCVTKILALATASSTEIEFSASRTLVTQALADYIELTWKNDKSLIPATAASALGEAVKAFISARAYEDAIRTMESMKDLTLKAVVDDRRHISLSCVEGAIGTLPVILATDDRAARDGLLAAYVEILDLMRKIRPALRFHFNEPTSIVFPGIALGQKGLQHVLWDVKRTEEAMSSAERLLLPWIGRALQEFSVAEDEDTARKCVEDSLALLLCVALWFSSSNVSPPRAQKVADTAVSWMISGEHAASHRRIILTPDIAELLWSCLLAAAYGARKPEILRAAAGHIKSLIESEPSEGEFGTYIIDFIKGVYVGSGATAADADKYMKLRPQPYGPRYDGIHLDGFGNAPSMNRNATVNPPQLIDTINAWAITEFPGFISGDVTQEPSSPPSAKGDH
;
A
#
# COMPACT_ATOMS: atom_id res chain seq x y z
N MET A 1 44.38 -17.57 -4.82
CA MET A 1 43.46 -18.42 -5.61
C MET A 1 42.10 -18.43 -4.93
N ALA A 2 41.07 -17.93 -5.61
CA ALA A 2 39.71 -17.90 -5.06
C ALA A 2 39.13 -19.32 -5.07
N ILE A 3 38.62 -19.77 -3.93
CA ILE A 3 37.81 -21.00 -3.86
C ILE A 3 36.61 -20.79 -4.79
N PRO A 4 36.27 -21.75 -5.68
CA PRO A 4 35.09 -21.65 -6.53
C PRO A 4 33.86 -21.29 -5.68
N GLN A 5 33.06 -20.30 -6.09
CA GLN A 5 31.94 -19.78 -5.29
C GLN A 5 30.92 -20.89 -4.91
N ALA A 6 30.73 -21.89 -5.78
CA ALA A 6 29.93 -23.08 -5.51
C ALA A 6 30.52 -24.00 -4.41
N ALA A 7 31.84 -24.02 -4.25
CA ALA A 7 32.51 -24.78 -3.19
C ALA A 7 32.53 -24.04 -1.84
N ALA A 8 32.56 -22.70 -1.84
CA ALA A 8 32.51 -21.91 -0.61
C ALA A 8 31.18 -22.06 0.15
N ALA A 9 30.06 -22.24 -0.56
CA ALA A 9 28.76 -22.55 0.03
C ALA A 9 28.71 -23.95 0.69
N ASN A 10 29.49 -24.90 0.16
CA ASN A 10 29.62 -26.26 0.70
C ASN A 10 30.67 -26.38 1.83
N ILE A 11 31.52 -25.38 2.03
CA ILE A 11 32.70 -25.46 2.92
C ILE A 11 32.59 -24.53 4.17
N ALA A 12 31.47 -23.86 4.41
CA ALA A 12 31.29 -23.12 5.68
C ALA A 12 30.91 -24.06 6.84
N PRO A 13 31.79 -24.30 7.83
CA PRO A 13 31.57 -25.27 8.90
C PRO A 13 30.73 -24.63 9.99
N GLY A 14 29.41 -24.82 9.93
CA GLY A 14 28.49 -24.30 10.97
C GLY A 14 27.39 -25.26 11.40
N TYR A 15 27.09 -26.33 10.66
CA TYR A 15 25.80 -27.03 10.81
C TYR A 15 25.80 -28.54 10.95
N THR A 16 26.86 -29.12 11.53
CA THR A 16 26.79 -30.46 12.11
C THR A 16 26.47 -30.45 13.62
N ALA A 17 26.52 -29.31 14.31
CA ALA A 17 26.58 -29.25 15.78
C ALA A 17 25.32 -29.72 16.55
N GLU A 18 24.10 -29.58 16.03
CA GLU A 18 22.89 -29.97 16.79
C GLU A 18 22.51 -31.44 16.61
N VAL A 19 22.83 -32.02 15.45
CA VAL A 19 22.83 -33.48 15.23
C VAL A 19 24.04 -34.11 15.92
N MET A 20 25.19 -33.41 16.01
CA MET A 20 26.36 -33.80 16.81
C MET A 20 26.16 -33.66 18.34
N ARG A 21 25.15 -32.92 18.81
CA ARG A 21 24.83 -32.83 20.25
C ARG A 21 24.08 -34.04 20.78
N ARG A 22 23.33 -34.75 19.92
CA ARG A 22 22.78 -36.05 20.30
C ARG A 22 23.92 -37.04 20.21
N LYS A 23 24.50 -37.42 21.36
CA LYS A 23 25.59 -38.40 21.42
C LYS A 23 25.21 -39.75 20.79
N ALA A 24 23.93 -40.07 20.70
CA ALA A 24 23.44 -41.39 20.29
C ALA A 24 23.99 -41.88 18.92
N PRO A 25 23.87 -41.17 17.79
CA PRO A 25 24.30 -41.70 16.48
C PRO A 25 25.82 -41.86 16.37
N TRP A 26 26.58 -40.97 17.02
CA TRP A 26 28.04 -41.04 17.09
C TRP A 26 28.50 -42.16 18.04
N LEU A 27 27.79 -42.39 19.14
CA LEU A 27 28.04 -43.53 20.03
C LEU A 27 27.68 -44.85 19.35
N THR A 28 26.64 -44.90 18.51
CA THR A 28 26.34 -46.10 17.72
C THR A 28 27.40 -46.34 16.64
N GLY A 29 27.85 -45.29 15.94
CA GLY A 29 28.93 -45.39 14.96
C GLY A 29 30.28 -45.74 15.57
N LEU A 30 30.64 -45.11 16.70
CA LEU A 30 31.83 -45.45 17.49
C LEU A 30 31.72 -46.87 18.05
N GLY A 31 30.55 -47.26 18.55
CA GLY A 31 30.28 -48.61 19.05
C GLY A 31 30.44 -49.67 17.95
N LEU A 32 29.95 -49.41 16.74
CA LEU A 32 30.16 -50.29 15.58
C LEU A 32 31.62 -50.35 15.14
N ALA A 33 32.35 -49.23 15.17
CA ALA A 33 33.78 -49.20 14.85
C ALA A 33 34.63 -49.93 15.90
N VAL A 34 34.31 -49.77 17.19
CA VAL A 34 34.96 -50.48 18.29
C VAL A 34 34.63 -51.98 18.25
N LEU A 35 33.38 -52.35 17.95
CA LEU A 35 32.97 -53.73 17.75
C LEU A 35 33.70 -54.36 16.55
N ALA A 36 33.81 -53.64 15.43
CA ALA A 36 34.56 -54.08 14.25
C ALA A 36 36.05 -54.26 14.56
N ALA A 37 36.66 -53.32 15.30
CA ALA A 37 38.05 -53.41 15.73
C ALA A 37 38.28 -54.60 16.69
N LEU A 38 37.38 -54.85 17.64
CA LEU A 38 37.42 -56.01 18.54
C LEU A 38 37.27 -57.33 17.79
N LEU A 39 36.34 -57.42 16.84
CA LEU A 39 36.14 -58.60 16.01
C LEU A 39 37.34 -58.86 15.09
N PHE A 40 37.95 -57.80 14.55
CA PHE A 40 39.20 -57.89 13.80
C PHE A 40 40.34 -58.41 14.70
N TRP A 41 40.48 -57.86 15.91
CA TRP A 41 41.49 -58.29 16.88
C TRP A 41 41.32 -59.75 17.31
N LEU A 42 40.08 -60.18 17.56
CA LEU A 42 39.74 -61.58 17.85
C LEU A 42 40.03 -62.50 16.66
N SER A 43 39.76 -62.06 15.43
CA SER A 43 40.10 -62.83 14.21
C SER A 43 41.61 -62.93 13.97
N THR A 44 42.40 -61.98 14.46
CA THR A 44 43.88 -62.07 14.42
C THR A 44 44.45 -62.96 15.52
N ALA A 45 43.70 -63.20 16.61
CA ALA A 45 44.12 -64.08 17.71
C ALA A 45 43.81 -65.57 17.44
N SER A 46 42.85 -65.89 16.57
CA SER A 46 42.61 -67.24 16.05
C SER A 46 42.45 -67.18 14.52
N PRO A 47 43.41 -67.68 13.73
CA PRO A 47 43.43 -67.51 12.28
C PRO A 47 42.44 -68.45 11.61
N ASP A 48 41.15 -68.13 11.71
CA ASP A 48 40.09 -68.81 10.99
C ASP A 48 39.55 -67.88 9.89
N ALA A 49 39.66 -68.32 8.63
CA ALA A 49 39.33 -67.51 7.46
C ALA A 49 37.86 -67.08 7.43
N GLN A 50 36.96 -67.85 8.06
CA GLN A 50 35.55 -67.51 8.18
C GLN A 50 35.31 -66.33 9.15
N ALA A 51 36.11 -66.21 10.22
CA ALA A 51 36.01 -65.12 11.17
C ALA A 51 36.48 -63.79 10.55
N ALA A 52 37.52 -63.82 9.71
CA ALA A 52 38.02 -62.64 9.00
C ALA A 52 37.02 -62.13 7.95
N LEU A 53 36.37 -63.02 7.19
CA LEU A 53 35.30 -62.67 6.26
C LEU A 53 34.07 -62.10 6.99
N GLY A 54 33.67 -62.71 8.11
CA GLY A 54 32.57 -62.22 8.94
C GLY A 54 32.83 -60.82 9.51
N ALA A 55 34.05 -60.57 10.01
CA ALA A 55 34.47 -59.26 10.50
C ALA A 55 34.49 -58.20 9.38
N GLY A 56 34.97 -58.56 8.18
CA GLY A 56 34.94 -57.69 7.01
C GLY A 56 33.52 -57.30 6.58
N MET A 57 32.58 -58.26 6.54
CA MET A 57 31.18 -58.00 6.20
C MET A 57 30.46 -57.15 7.25
N LEU A 58 30.70 -57.38 8.54
CA LEU A 58 30.13 -56.56 9.62
C LEU A 58 30.66 -55.12 9.59
N THR A 59 31.93 -54.94 9.25
CA THR A 59 32.54 -53.61 9.11
C THR A 59 31.92 -52.87 7.92
N ALA A 60 31.81 -53.53 6.76
CA ALA A 60 31.17 -52.97 5.57
C ALA A 60 29.69 -52.63 5.83
N GLY A 61 28.93 -53.53 6.46
CA GLY A 61 27.54 -53.30 6.87
C GLY A 61 27.40 -52.13 7.85
N GLY A 62 28.32 -52.01 8.81
CA GLY A 62 28.39 -50.88 9.74
C GLY A 62 28.61 -49.53 9.04
N PHE A 63 29.56 -49.46 8.10
CA PHE A 63 29.79 -48.24 7.31
C PHE A 63 28.60 -47.91 6.40
N SER A 64 27.98 -48.91 5.77
CA SER A 64 26.75 -48.71 4.98
C SER A 64 25.58 -48.20 5.83
N ALA A 65 25.42 -48.70 7.06
CA ALA A 65 24.40 -48.24 7.99
C ALA A 65 24.66 -46.79 8.46
N VAL A 66 25.91 -46.43 8.78
CA VAL A 66 26.28 -45.04 9.14
C VAL A 66 26.04 -44.08 7.97
N TRP A 67 26.40 -44.48 6.76
CA TRP A 67 26.14 -43.71 5.54
C TRP A 67 24.63 -43.53 5.31
N TRP A 68 23.84 -44.59 5.46
CA TRP A 68 22.40 -44.55 5.29
C TRP A 68 21.69 -43.71 6.36
N VAL A 69 22.10 -43.82 7.63
CA VAL A 69 21.58 -42.99 8.74
C VAL A 69 21.96 -41.53 8.54
N SER A 70 23.17 -41.24 8.06
CA SER A 70 23.59 -39.87 7.72
C SER A 70 22.79 -39.32 6.54
N ARG A 71 22.54 -40.13 5.51
CA ARG A 71 21.67 -39.77 4.39
C ARG A 71 20.23 -39.52 4.85
N LEU A 72 19.69 -40.36 5.73
CA LEU A 72 18.37 -40.17 6.33
C LEU A 72 18.26 -38.89 7.16
N LEU A 73 19.27 -38.63 8.00
CA LEU A 73 19.35 -37.42 8.83
C LEU A 73 19.46 -36.15 7.97
N ILE A 74 20.15 -36.24 6.82
CA ILE A 74 20.23 -35.16 5.82
C ILE A 74 18.91 -34.99 5.08
N THR A 75 18.21 -36.08 4.74
CA THR A 75 16.87 -36.01 4.10
C THR A 75 15.78 -35.56 5.06
N SER A 76 15.96 -35.77 6.37
CA SER A 76 15.06 -35.28 7.43
C SER A 76 15.47 -33.91 7.99
N ALA A 77 16.53 -33.30 7.45
CA ALA A 77 17.00 -32.00 7.92
C ALA A 77 16.04 -30.90 7.46
N ASP A 78 15.53 -30.12 8.42
CA ASP A 78 14.83 -28.88 8.11
C ASP A 78 15.82 -27.86 7.54
N TYR A 79 15.93 -27.85 6.21
CA TYR A 79 16.83 -26.96 5.47
C TYR A 79 16.58 -25.49 5.77
N LEU A 80 15.33 -25.10 6.07
CA LEU A 80 15.02 -23.73 6.46
C LEU A 80 15.66 -23.38 7.81
N THR A 81 15.60 -24.29 8.78
CA THR A 81 16.27 -24.11 10.09
C THR A 81 17.79 -24.05 9.95
N VAL A 82 18.38 -24.88 9.08
CA VAL A 82 19.83 -24.82 8.80
C VAL A 82 20.22 -23.47 8.18
N SER A 83 19.52 -23.04 7.13
CA SER A 83 19.75 -21.76 6.46
C SER A 83 19.64 -20.57 7.43
N LYS A 84 18.59 -20.54 8.27
CA LYS A 84 18.40 -19.49 9.30
C LYS A 84 19.59 -19.36 10.21
N ARG A 85 20.15 -20.49 10.64
CA ARG A 85 21.23 -20.47 11.60
C ARG A 85 22.60 -20.19 10.96
N GLN A 86 22.84 -20.67 9.73
CA GLN A 86 24.02 -20.28 8.94
C GLN A 86 24.04 -18.77 8.68
N ALA A 87 22.92 -18.22 8.21
CA ALA A 87 22.79 -16.79 7.94
C ALA A 87 23.07 -15.93 9.20
N ARG A 88 22.50 -16.32 10.35
CA ARG A 88 22.77 -15.67 11.65
C ARG A 88 24.23 -15.77 12.09
N PHE A 89 24.87 -16.92 11.87
CA PHE A 89 26.29 -17.10 12.19
C PHE A 89 27.17 -16.13 11.38
N ILE A 90 26.89 -15.99 10.08
CA ILE A 90 27.63 -15.07 9.19
C ILE A 90 27.50 -13.63 9.70
N ARG A 91 26.29 -13.17 10.08
CA ARG A 91 26.09 -11.84 10.68
C ARG A 91 26.83 -11.68 12.01
N HIS A 92 26.77 -12.70 12.89
CA HIS A 92 27.47 -12.66 14.18
C HIS A 92 28.99 -12.58 14.00
N ALA A 93 29.54 -13.36 13.06
CA ALA A 93 30.96 -13.36 12.72
C ALA A 93 31.41 -11.98 12.20
N PHE A 94 30.63 -11.34 11.34
CA PHE A 94 30.89 -9.96 10.89
C PHE A 94 31.01 -9.00 12.08
N TRP A 95 30.01 -8.95 12.97
CA TRP A 95 30.03 -8.01 14.09
C TRP A 95 31.17 -8.30 15.07
N LYS A 96 31.55 -9.56 15.25
CA LYS A 96 32.73 -9.93 16.03
C LYS A 96 34.02 -9.42 15.38
N ALA A 97 34.17 -9.54 14.06
CA ALA A 97 35.31 -9.02 13.32
C ALA A 97 35.40 -7.48 13.40
N ILE A 98 34.29 -6.77 13.21
CA ILE A 98 34.23 -5.31 13.35
C ILE A 98 34.66 -4.88 14.76
N ARG A 99 34.13 -5.52 15.81
CA ARG A 99 34.51 -5.19 17.20
C ARG A 99 36.01 -5.39 17.46
N GLN A 100 36.60 -6.46 16.93
CA GLN A 100 38.03 -6.70 17.08
C GLN A 100 38.86 -5.65 16.33
N LYS A 101 38.45 -5.32 15.10
CA LYS A 101 39.11 -4.30 14.29
C LYS A 101 39.03 -2.92 14.92
N SER A 102 37.86 -2.51 15.44
CA SER A 102 37.72 -1.20 16.12
C SER A 102 38.67 -1.05 17.31
N LYS A 103 38.97 -2.12 18.05
CA LYS A 103 39.99 -2.10 19.12
C LYS A 103 41.39 -1.85 18.56
N PHE A 104 41.70 -2.44 17.42
CA PHE A 104 42.97 -2.24 16.72
C PHE A 104 43.06 -0.80 16.19
N ASP A 105 42.05 -0.34 15.45
CA ASP A 105 42.00 1.02 14.88
C ASP A 105 42.10 2.10 15.97
N ALA A 106 41.47 1.88 17.15
CA ALA A 106 41.62 2.77 18.31
C ALA A 106 43.06 2.83 18.85
N ALA A 107 43.83 1.75 18.74
CA ALA A 107 45.23 1.72 19.19
C ALA A 107 46.14 2.63 18.33
N TRP A 108 45.80 2.83 17.05
CA TRP A 108 46.51 3.75 16.14
C TRP A 108 46.23 5.23 16.42
N LEU A 109 45.18 5.53 17.18
CA LEU A 109 44.79 6.88 17.56
C LEU A 109 45.40 7.29 18.90
N LYS A 110 45.88 8.54 18.98
CA LYS A 110 46.24 9.16 20.27
C LYS A 110 44.98 9.24 21.16
N PRO A 111 45.10 9.14 22.50
CA PRO A 111 43.94 9.08 23.40
C PRO A 111 42.89 10.18 23.18
N LYS A 112 43.33 11.43 22.94
CA LYS A 112 42.44 12.58 22.66
C LYS A 112 41.62 12.47 21.37
N TYR A 113 41.99 11.59 20.45
CA TYR A 113 41.30 11.38 19.17
C TYR A 113 40.51 10.06 19.11
N ARG A 114 40.48 9.26 20.19
CA ARG A 114 39.77 7.97 20.26
C ARG A 114 38.25 8.14 20.44
N THR A 115 37.63 8.96 19.59
CA THR A 115 36.17 9.04 19.51
C THR A 115 35.65 7.92 18.61
N SER A 116 34.41 7.48 18.83
CA SER A 116 33.75 6.47 18.00
C SER A 116 33.74 6.86 16.52
N GLU A 117 33.56 8.14 16.23
CA GLU A 117 33.55 8.68 14.87
C GLU A 117 34.92 8.57 14.19
N ASN A 118 36.00 8.97 14.87
CA ASN A 118 37.35 8.90 14.32
C ASN A 118 37.80 7.45 14.10
N ILE A 119 37.45 6.55 15.01
CA ILE A 119 37.71 5.11 14.87
C ILE A 119 36.98 4.56 13.63
N LEU A 120 35.72 4.96 13.43
CA LEU A 120 34.91 4.53 12.31
C LEU A 120 35.42 5.08 10.97
N LEU A 121 35.86 6.34 10.95
CA LEU A 121 36.44 7.00 9.78
C LEU A 121 37.73 6.33 9.30
N ILE A 122 38.68 6.06 10.22
CA ILE A 122 39.97 5.44 9.86
C ILE A 122 39.79 4.01 9.33
N GLY A 123 38.88 3.24 9.93
CA GLY A 123 38.59 1.87 9.52
C GLY A 123 37.63 1.73 8.33
N GLN A 124 37.07 2.84 7.83
CA GLN A 124 35.93 2.82 6.91
C GLN A 124 36.18 1.99 5.63
N PRO A 125 37.28 2.18 4.87
CA PRO A 125 37.49 1.44 3.62
C PRO A 125 37.55 -0.07 3.84
N GLN A 126 38.23 -0.53 4.89
CA GLN A 126 38.32 -1.95 5.20
C GLN A 126 37.01 -2.50 5.80
N ASN A 127 36.28 -1.69 6.56
CA ASN A 127 34.95 -2.09 7.07
C ASN A 127 33.97 -2.32 5.91
N LEU A 128 34.01 -1.48 4.88
CA LEU A 128 33.23 -1.68 3.66
C LEU A 128 33.65 -2.93 2.89
N GLN A 129 34.95 -3.23 2.81
CA GLN A 129 35.45 -4.47 2.22
C GLN A 129 35.01 -5.70 3.00
N PHE A 130 35.07 -5.66 4.34
CA PHE A 130 34.55 -6.73 5.19
C PHE A 130 33.06 -6.91 4.97
N LEU A 131 32.27 -5.83 5.00
CA LEU A 131 30.83 -5.90 4.74
C LEU A 131 30.55 -6.55 3.39
N ALA A 132 31.23 -6.11 2.33
CA ALA A 132 31.11 -6.70 0.99
C ALA A 132 31.46 -8.21 0.99
N GLY A 133 32.52 -8.61 1.68
CA GLY A 133 32.92 -10.02 1.80
C GLY A 133 31.84 -10.88 2.47
N PHE A 134 31.34 -10.44 3.63
CA PHE A 134 30.29 -11.17 4.36
C PHE A 134 28.96 -11.18 3.58
N MET A 135 28.63 -10.09 2.87
CA MET A 135 27.47 -10.04 1.96
C MET A 135 27.60 -11.03 0.80
N ARG A 136 28.80 -11.20 0.21
CA ARG A 136 29.03 -12.25 -0.81
C ARG A 136 28.85 -13.66 -0.25
N HIS A 137 29.21 -13.91 1.00
CA HIS A 137 28.95 -15.21 1.65
C HIS A 137 27.45 -15.46 1.84
N LEU A 138 26.68 -14.43 2.22
CA LEU A 138 25.22 -14.52 2.28
C LEU A 138 24.64 -14.77 0.88
N ASN A 139 25.13 -14.05 -0.14
CA ASN A 139 24.70 -14.25 -1.52
C ASN A 139 24.98 -15.67 -2.02
N ALA A 140 26.15 -16.24 -1.73
CA ALA A 140 26.45 -17.62 -2.08
C ALA A 140 25.45 -18.62 -1.47
N GLY A 141 24.96 -18.36 -0.26
CA GLY A 141 23.89 -19.14 0.37
C GLY A 141 22.55 -19.01 -0.37
N ILE A 142 22.22 -17.82 -0.88
CA ILE A 142 21.03 -17.56 -1.71
C ILE A 142 21.14 -18.36 -3.01
N THR A 143 22.21 -18.14 -3.78
CA THR A 143 22.43 -18.77 -5.09
C THR A 143 22.39 -20.31 -4.97
N SER A 144 23.08 -20.88 -3.98
CA SER A 144 23.09 -22.32 -3.73
C SER A 144 21.69 -22.90 -3.49
N ASN A 145 20.85 -22.23 -2.70
CA ASN A 145 19.47 -22.69 -2.43
C ASN A 145 18.55 -22.53 -3.65
N ILE A 146 18.75 -21.49 -4.48
CA ILE A 146 18.02 -21.30 -5.74
C ILE A 146 18.37 -22.36 -6.78
N GLU A 147 19.65 -22.69 -6.90
CA GLU A 147 20.15 -23.75 -7.79
C GLU A 147 19.64 -25.13 -7.36
N ALA A 148 19.59 -25.38 -6.05
CA ALA A 148 19.10 -26.63 -5.47
C ALA A 148 17.57 -26.80 -5.50
N GLY A 149 16.82 -25.85 -6.08
CA GLY A 149 15.36 -25.96 -6.16
C GLY A 149 14.62 -25.62 -4.85
N ARG A 150 15.25 -24.87 -3.93
CA ARG A 150 14.76 -24.63 -2.56
C ARG A 150 14.68 -23.14 -2.25
N PRO A 151 13.80 -22.38 -2.92
CA PRO A 151 13.76 -20.92 -2.83
C PRO A 151 13.42 -20.43 -1.41
N SER A 152 12.54 -21.13 -0.69
CA SER A 152 12.19 -20.80 0.70
C SER A 152 13.40 -20.82 1.66
N ALA A 153 14.41 -21.66 1.40
CA ALA A 153 15.64 -21.73 2.18
C ALA A 153 16.65 -20.63 1.85
N ALA A 154 16.44 -19.86 0.77
CA ALA A 154 17.23 -18.67 0.43
C ALA A 154 16.81 -17.43 1.24
N VAL A 155 15.54 -17.35 1.64
CA VAL A 155 14.96 -16.21 2.39
C VAL A 155 15.78 -15.79 3.61
N PRO A 156 16.21 -16.71 4.51
CA PRO A 156 16.94 -16.30 5.70
C PRO A 156 18.29 -15.65 5.41
N PHE A 157 18.96 -16.06 4.34
CA PHE A 157 20.23 -15.44 3.92
C PHE A 157 19.99 -14.01 3.42
N PHE A 158 18.93 -13.81 2.64
CA PHE A 158 18.55 -12.49 2.15
C PHE A 158 18.13 -11.55 3.29
N GLU A 159 17.33 -12.04 4.23
CA GLU A 159 16.91 -11.24 5.39
C GLU A 159 18.10 -10.83 6.27
N GLU A 160 19.05 -11.73 6.53
CA GLU A 160 20.26 -11.39 7.29
C GLU A 160 21.18 -10.45 6.49
N MET A 161 21.18 -10.51 5.16
CA MET A 161 21.94 -9.60 4.29
C MET A 161 21.38 -8.17 4.36
N VAL A 162 20.05 -8.03 4.26
CA VAL A 162 19.34 -6.76 4.50
C VAL A 162 19.61 -6.25 5.91
N THR A 163 19.41 -7.09 6.93
CA THR A 163 19.62 -6.72 8.33
C THR A 163 21.04 -6.22 8.58
N LEU A 164 22.04 -6.97 8.07
CA LEU A 164 23.45 -6.63 8.21
C LEU A 164 23.78 -5.27 7.57
N TYR A 165 23.30 -5.04 6.35
CA TYR A 165 23.51 -3.77 5.65
C TYR A 165 22.87 -2.60 6.41
N VAL A 166 21.60 -2.72 6.81
CA VAL A 166 20.88 -1.66 7.53
C VAL A 166 21.54 -1.33 8.87
N GLU A 167 21.90 -2.35 9.65
CA GLU A 167 22.59 -2.15 10.93
C GLU A 167 23.95 -1.45 10.74
N PHE A 168 24.69 -1.79 9.68
CA PHE A 168 25.95 -1.13 9.37
C PHE A 168 25.74 0.31 8.88
N ALA A 169 24.79 0.53 7.97
CA ALA A 169 24.48 1.86 7.45
C ALA A 169 24.08 2.82 8.56
N ARG A 170 23.27 2.37 9.53
CA ARG A 170 22.92 3.16 10.72
C ARG A 170 24.15 3.48 11.57
N LYS A 171 25.04 2.52 11.82
CA LYS A 171 26.27 2.76 12.60
C LYS A 171 27.27 3.68 11.92
N SER A 172 27.25 3.73 10.59
CA SER A 172 28.15 4.54 9.77
C SER A 172 27.51 5.82 9.26
N ASN A 173 26.35 6.24 9.78
CA ASN A 173 25.59 7.42 9.35
C ASN A 173 25.44 7.49 7.81
N GLY A 174 25.12 6.37 7.17
CA GLY A 174 24.88 6.31 5.72
C GLY A 174 26.14 6.27 4.86
N ARG A 175 27.35 6.36 5.45
CA ARG A 175 28.62 6.32 4.71
C ARG A 175 29.01 4.91 4.27
N VAL A 176 28.14 4.27 3.48
CA VAL A 176 28.23 2.86 3.08
C VAL A 176 28.67 2.64 1.62
N GLY A 177 29.07 3.70 0.93
CA GLY A 177 29.44 3.65 -0.48
C GLY A 177 28.20 3.64 -1.38
N GLY A 178 28.23 4.46 -2.43
CA GLY A 178 27.13 4.61 -3.39
C GLY A 178 27.06 3.47 -4.41
N SER A 179 27.07 3.81 -5.70
CA SER A 179 26.91 2.86 -6.81
C SER A 179 27.97 1.75 -6.89
N ASN A 180 29.14 1.91 -6.28
CA ASN A 180 30.18 0.87 -6.20
C ASN A 180 30.27 0.20 -4.81
N GLY A 181 29.31 0.48 -3.93
CA GLY A 181 29.29 0.02 -2.55
C GLY A 181 28.71 -1.39 -2.35
N PRO A 182 28.72 -1.90 -1.11
CA PRO A 182 28.16 -3.20 -0.75
C PRO A 182 26.65 -3.32 -1.04
N VAL A 183 25.92 -2.22 -1.16
CA VAL A 183 24.50 -2.19 -1.54
C VAL A 183 24.24 -2.90 -2.87
N GLN A 184 25.16 -2.76 -3.85
CA GLN A 184 25.02 -3.44 -5.15
C GLN A 184 25.05 -4.96 -5.04
N ILE A 185 25.77 -5.50 -4.06
CA ILE A 185 25.82 -6.96 -3.85
C ILE A 185 24.45 -7.45 -3.42
N LEU A 186 23.75 -6.67 -2.58
CA LEU A 186 22.38 -6.97 -2.17
C LEU A 186 21.41 -6.82 -3.33
N LEU A 187 21.47 -5.70 -4.06
CA LEU A 187 20.58 -5.46 -5.21
C LEU A 187 20.78 -6.49 -6.34
N SER A 188 22.01 -6.98 -6.51
CA SER A 188 22.34 -8.09 -7.41
C SER A 188 21.74 -9.41 -6.91
N ALA A 189 21.87 -9.70 -5.60
CA ALA A 189 21.28 -10.88 -4.99
C ALA A 189 19.75 -10.91 -5.14
N SER A 190 19.07 -9.78 -4.92
CA SER A 190 17.63 -9.68 -5.15
C SER A 190 17.26 -9.79 -6.63
N LYS A 191 18.07 -9.23 -7.54
CA LYS A 191 17.86 -9.42 -8.98
C LYS A 191 17.95 -10.90 -9.38
N GLU A 192 18.91 -11.65 -8.84
CA GLU A 192 19.01 -13.11 -9.05
C GLU A 192 17.76 -13.85 -8.56
N ILE A 193 17.25 -13.50 -7.36
CA ILE A 193 16.01 -14.07 -6.81
C ILE A 193 14.82 -13.74 -7.73
N VAL A 194 14.70 -12.50 -8.20
CA VAL A 194 13.62 -12.07 -9.11
C VAL A 194 13.67 -12.82 -10.44
N LEU A 195 14.85 -12.98 -11.03
CA LEU A 195 15.03 -13.76 -12.26
C LEU A 195 14.66 -15.23 -12.07
N ALA A 196 14.99 -15.81 -10.91
CA ALA A 196 14.56 -17.16 -10.55
C ALA A 196 13.03 -17.24 -10.36
N GLY A 197 12.43 -16.25 -9.70
CA GLY A 197 10.98 -16.10 -9.55
C GLY A 197 10.24 -16.07 -10.88
N HIS A 198 10.74 -15.26 -11.81
CA HIS A 198 10.19 -15.12 -13.14
C HIS A 198 10.21 -16.43 -13.97
N SER A 199 11.24 -17.26 -13.78
CA SER A 199 11.51 -18.41 -14.68
C SER A 199 11.15 -19.79 -14.11
N LYS A 200 11.07 -19.96 -12.79
CA LYS A 200 11.01 -21.29 -12.13
C LYS A 200 9.69 -21.63 -11.42
N GLY A 201 8.67 -20.76 -11.51
CA GLY A 201 7.31 -21.05 -11.05
C GLY A 201 6.92 -20.47 -9.68
N ASN A 202 5.73 -20.83 -9.18
CA ASN A 202 5.01 -20.10 -8.12
C ASN A 202 5.74 -20.02 -6.76
N GLU A 203 6.49 -21.04 -6.35
CA GLU A 203 7.21 -21.00 -5.07
C GLU A 203 8.40 -20.02 -5.12
N PHE A 204 9.07 -19.96 -6.27
CA PHE A 204 10.12 -18.97 -6.53
C PHE A 204 9.53 -17.56 -6.63
N ASP A 205 8.38 -17.42 -7.30
CA ASP A 205 7.66 -16.15 -7.41
C ASP A 205 7.30 -15.57 -6.03
N ARG A 206 6.69 -16.37 -5.14
CA ARG A 206 6.39 -15.96 -3.76
C ARG A 206 7.64 -15.57 -2.96
N THR A 207 8.73 -16.32 -3.14
CA THR A 207 10.01 -16.02 -2.50
C THR A 207 10.57 -14.68 -3.00
N ALA A 208 10.48 -14.42 -4.30
CA ALA A 208 10.91 -13.17 -4.90
C ALA A 208 10.06 -11.99 -4.41
N GLN A 209 8.74 -12.12 -4.38
CA GLN A 209 7.83 -11.11 -3.81
C GLN A 209 8.24 -10.75 -2.36
N HIS A 210 8.45 -11.76 -1.51
CA HIS A 210 8.91 -11.54 -0.14
C HIS A 210 10.23 -10.76 -0.10
N CYS A 211 11.23 -11.17 -0.89
CA CYS A 211 12.52 -10.50 -0.92
C CYS A 211 12.42 -9.06 -1.44
N VAL A 212 11.60 -8.80 -2.47
CA VAL A 212 11.33 -7.44 -2.99
C VAL A 212 10.81 -6.53 -1.87
N THR A 213 9.85 -6.98 -1.06
CA THR A 213 9.34 -6.16 0.06
C THR A 213 10.40 -5.83 1.11
N LYS A 214 11.40 -6.71 1.32
CA LYS A 214 12.46 -6.50 2.32
C LYS A 214 13.49 -5.47 1.88
N ILE A 215 13.63 -5.18 0.59
CA ILE A 215 14.56 -4.17 0.06
C ILE A 215 14.20 -2.76 0.57
N LEU A 216 12.93 -2.51 0.89
CA LEU A 216 12.48 -1.25 1.48
C LEU A 216 13.18 -0.90 2.80
N ALA A 217 13.62 -1.91 3.55
CA ALA A 217 14.39 -1.69 4.78
C ALA A 217 15.69 -0.91 4.54
N LEU A 218 16.28 -1.00 3.33
CA LEU A 218 17.49 -0.27 2.95
C LEU A 218 17.23 1.23 2.79
N ALA A 219 16.03 1.58 2.35
CA ALA A 219 15.61 2.93 2.02
C ALA A 219 15.09 3.70 3.26
N THR A 220 14.69 2.96 4.31
CA THR A 220 13.99 3.44 5.53
C THR A 220 14.92 3.60 6.75
N ALA A 221 16.24 3.52 6.58
CA ALA A 221 17.21 3.54 7.67
C ALA A 221 17.39 4.94 8.32
N SER A 222 16.31 5.50 8.88
CA SER A 222 16.22 6.50 9.96
C SER A 222 17.36 7.54 10.08
N SER A 223 17.76 8.19 8.99
CA SER A 223 18.52 9.44 9.09
C SER A 223 18.14 10.40 7.97
N THR A 224 18.14 11.69 8.30
CA THR A 224 17.97 12.82 7.36
C THR A 224 19.24 13.10 6.56
N GLU A 225 20.30 12.31 6.77
CA GLU A 225 21.61 12.55 6.17
C GLU A 225 21.58 12.26 4.66
N ILE A 226 22.24 13.13 3.89
CA ILE A 226 22.28 13.06 2.42
C ILE A 226 22.92 11.77 1.92
N GLU A 227 23.78 11.17 2.75
CA GLU A 227 24.48 9.92 2.46
C GLU A 227 23.52 8.73 2.25
N PHE A 228 22.28 8.80 2.76
CA PHE A 228 21.26 7.79 2.49
C PHE A 228 20.51 8.02 1.16
N SER A 229 20.54 9.22 0.57
CA SER A 229 19.84 9.52 -0.69
C SER A 229 20.33 8.62 -1.84
N ALA A 230 21.64 8.34 -1.90
CA ALA A 230 22.19 7.39 -2.87
C ALA A 230 21.58 5.98 -2.72
N SER A 231 21.38 5.52 -1.49
CA SER A 231 20.79 4.20 -1.22
C SER A 231 19.31 4.18 -1.59
N ARG A 232 18.57 5.24 -1.28
CA ARG A 232 17.16 5.40 -1.66
C ARG A 232 16.97 5.39 -3.17
N THR A 233 17.81 6.13 -3.90
CA THR A 233 17.80 6.20 -5.36
C THR A 233 18.06 4.82 -5.97
N LEU A 234 19.06 4.08 -5.45
CA LEU A 234 19.38 2.73 -5.92
C LEU A 234 18.26 1.72 -5.63
N VAL A 235 17.54 1.85 -4.51
CA VAL A 235 16.37 1.02 -4.20
C VAL A 235 15.22 1.31 -5.16
N THR A 236 14.88 2.59 -5.38
CA THR A 236 13.83 2.98 -6.33
C THR A 236 14.15 2.47 -7.74
N GLN A 237 15.40 2.64 -8.20
CA GLN A 237 15.84 2.12 -9.49
C GLN A 237 15.74 0.60 -9.56
N ALA A 238 16.17 -0.11 -8.51
CA ALA A 238 16.10 -1.57 -8.50
C ALA A 238 14.66 -2.09 -8.56
N LEU A 239 13.71 -1.45 -7.87
CA LEU A 239 12.30 -1.79 -7.95
C LEU A 239 11.73 -1.58 -9.36
N ALA A 240 12.06 -0.45 -10.00
CA ALA A 240 11.68 -0.20 -11.40
C ALA A 240 12.29 -1.26 -12.35
N ASP A 241 13.57 -1.59 -12.17
CA ASP A 241 14.24 -2.64 -12.95
C ASP A 241 13.56 -4.00 -12.78
N TYR A 242 13.09 -4.35 -11.58
CA TYR A 242 12.38 -5.61 -11.36
C TYR A 242 11.04 -5.66 -12.09
N ILE A 243 10.31 -4.54 -12.12
CA ILE A 243 9.08 -4.40 -12.91
C ILE A 243 9.39 -4.62 -14.38
N GLU A 244 10.40 -3.96 -14.93
CA GLU A 244 10.81 -4.10 -16.33
C GLU A 244 11.26 -5.52 -16.69
N LEU A 245 12.07 -6.16 -15.84
CA LEU A 245 12.54 -7.53 -16.03
C LEU A 245 11.40 -8.55 -16.07
N THR A 246 10.31 -8.28 -15.35
CA THR A 246 9.17 -9.18 -15.23
C THR A 246 7.94 -8.71 -15.99
N TRP A 247 8.07 -7.63 -16.77
CA TRP A 247 6.97 -6.92 -17.45
C TRP A 247 6.07 -7.81 -18.31
N LYS A 248 6.67 -8.77 -19.02
CA LYS A 248 5.94 -9.64 -19.97
C LYS A 248 5.29 -10.86 -19.33
N ASN A 249 5.43 -11.08 -18.03
CA ASN A 249 4.95 -12.28 -17.35
C ASN A 249 3.70 -12.00 -16.51
N ASP A 250 2.53 -12.12 -17.12
CA ASP A 250 1.22 -11.90 -16.47
C ASP A 250 0.90 -12.87 -15.34
N LYS A 251 1.61 -13.99 -15.24
CA LYS A 251 1.42 -14.96 -14.15
C LYS A 251 2.22 -14.60 -12.90
N SER A 252 3.19 -13.70 -13.02
CA SER A 252 4.03 -13.25 -11.91
C SER A 252 3.38 -12.10 -11.18
N LEU A 253 3.38 -12.14 -9.85
CA LEU A 253 2.95 -11.01 -9.02
C LEU A 253 4.14 -10.14 -8.57
N ILE A 254 5.35 -10.44 -9.06
CA ILE A 254 6.55 -9.64 -8.78
C ILE A 254 6.40 -8.18 -9.25
N PRO A 255 5.92 -7.89 -10.48
CA PRO A 255 5.73 -6.51 -10.93
C PRO A 255 4.79 -5.71 -10.01
N ALA A 256 3.64 -6.29 -9.66
CA ALA A 256 2.68 -5.68 -8.74
C ALA A 256 3.28 -5.45 -7.35
N THR A 257 4.03 -6.43 -6.83
CA THR A 257 4.70 -6.30 -5.53
C THR A 257 5.76 -5.20 -5.53
N ALA A 258 6.54 -5.09 -6.61
CA ALA A 258 7.54 -4.04 -6.76
C ALA A 258 6.89 -2.65 -6.91
N ALA A 259 5.77 -2.55 -7.65
CA ALA A 259 4.98 -1.32 -7.76
C ALA A 259 4.39 -0.88 -6.41
N SER A 260 3.84 -1.83 -5.64
CA SER A 260 3.37 -1.57 -4.26
C SER A 260 4.52 -1.13 -3.34
N ALA A 261 5.69 -1.75 -3.48
CA ALA A 261 6.88 -1.38 -2.73
C ALA A 261 7.35 0.06 -3.03
N LEU A 262 7.21 0.56 -4.26
CA LEU A 262 7.47 1.97 -4.57
C LEU A 262 6.57 2.91 -3.76
N GLY A 263 5.28 2.59 -3.62
CA GLY A 263 4.36 3.37 -2.77
C GLY A 263 4.77 3.38 -1.29
N GLU A 264 5.19 2.23 -0.75
CA GLU A 264 5.73 2.15 0.61
C GLU A 264 7.06 2.90 0.77
N ALA A 265 7.90 2.93 -0.28
CA ALA A 265 9.13 3.72 -0.30
C ALA A 265 8.81 5.23 -0.20
N VAL A 266 7.80 5.73 -0.91
CA VAL A 266 7.35 7.13 -0.81
C VAL A 266 6.97 7.48 0.63
N LYS A 267 6.15 6.65 1.29
CA LYS A 267 5.77 6.86 2.71
C LYS A 267 6.98 6.94 3.62
N ALA A 268 7.93 6.04 3.41
CA ALA A 268 9.17 6.00 4.17
C ALA A 268 10.05 7.24 3.95
N PHE A 269 10.15 7.72 2.71
CA PHE A 269 10.93 8.90 2.37
C PHE A 269 10.34 10.16 2.98
N ILE A 270 9.02 10.33 2.93
CA ILE A 270 8.34 11.44 3.60
C ILE A 270 8.59 11.38 5.11
N SER A 271 8.48 10.20 5.73
CA SER A 271 8.75 9.99 7.16
C SER A 271 10.19 10.33 7.54
N ALA A 272 11.14 10.11 6.62
CA ALA A 272 12.55 10.48 6.78
C ALA A 272 12.86 11.93 6.37
N ARG A 273 11.84 12.75 6.04
CA ARG A 273 11.96 14.13 5.52
C ARG A 273 12.76 14.23 4.20
N ALA A 274 12.80 13.14 3.44
CA ALA A 274 13.47 13.05 2.16
C ALA A 274 12.49 13.38 1.02
N TYR A 275 11.97 14.61 1.01
CA TYR A 275 10.84 14.97 0.15
C TYR A 275 11.19 14.93 -1.34
N GLU A 276 12.40 15.32 -1.74
CA GLU A 276 12.86 15.22 -3.13
C GLU A 276 12.96 13.76 -3.62
N ASP A 277 13.38 12.84 -2.75
CA ASP A 277 13.42 11.40 -3.06
C ASP A 277 11.98 10.84 -3.22
N ALA A 278 11.06 11.31 -2.38
CA ALA A 278 9.64 10.95 -2.45
C ALA A 278 8.99 11.44 -3.76
N ILE A 279 9.19 12.71 -4.12
CA ILE A 279 8.64 13.30 -5.36
C ILE A 279 9.17 12.55 -6.59
N ARG A 280 10.48 12.33 -6.69
CA ARG A 280 11.07 11.57 -7.81
C ARG A 280 10.54 10.14 -7.91
N THR A 281 10.28 9.50 -6.78
CA THR A 281 9.68 8.16 -6.75
C THR A 281 8.23 8.19 -7.21
N MET A 282 7.45 9.22 -6.85
CA MET A 282 6.09 9.43 -7.35
C MET A 282 6.07 9.71 -8.86
N GLU A 283 7.00 10.50 -9.38
CA GLU A 283 7.18 10.71 -10.82
C GLU A 283 7.48 9.39 -11.54
N SER A 284 8.35 8.55 -10.98
CA SER A 284 8.63 7.21 -11.53
C SER A 284 7.38 6.32 -11.52
N MET A 285 6.57 6.39 -10.46
CA MET A 285 5.28 5.68 -10.38
C MET A 285 4.29 6.19 -11.43
N LYS A 286 4.26 7.50 -11.70
CA LYS A 286 3.44 8.09 -12.78
C LYS A 286 3.81 7.50 -14.15
N ASP A 287 5.10 7.51 -14.48
CA ASP A 287 5.58 7.01 -15.77
C ASP A 287 5.32 5.50 -15.93
N LEU A 288 5.54 4.73 -14.86
CA LEU A 288 5.22 3.30 -14.81
C LEU A 288 3.72 3.05 -14.97
N THR A 289 2.87 3.87 -14.33
CA THR A 289 1.42 3.77 -14.45
C THR A 289 0.99 4.01 -15.90
N LEU A 290 1.50 5.06 -16.56
CA LEU A 290 1.19 5.35 -17.96
C LEU A 290 1.57 4.18 -18.85
N LYS A 291 2.82 3.71 -18.73
CA LYS A 291 3.33 2.59 -19.51
C LYS A 291 2.50 1.32 -19.30
N ALA A 292 2.18 1.00 -18.04
CA ALA A 292 1.39 -0.17 -17.69
C ALA A 292 -0.02 -0.11 -18.27
N VAL A 293 -0.64 1.06 -18.30
CA VAL A 293 -1.96 1.24 -18.90
C VAL A 293 -1.91 1.08 -20.42
N VAL A 294 -0.92 1.67 -21.09
CA VAL A 294 -0.74 1.54 -22.55
C VAL A 294 -0.52 0.09 -22.97
N ASP A 295 0.22 -0.68 -22.18
CA ASP A 295 0.54 -2.08 -22.44
C ASP A 295 -0.50 -3.08 -21.89
N ASP A 296 -1.66 -2.62 -21.39
CA ASP A 296 -2.73 -3.39 -20.71
C ASP A 296 -2.23 -4.26 -19.52
N ARG A 297 -1.20 -3.78 -18.79
CA ARG A 297 -0.66 -4.39 -17.57
C ARG A 297 -1.39 -3.90 -16.32
N ARG A 298 -2.65 -4.31 -16.18
CA ARG A 298 -3.58 -3.82 -15.14
C ARG A 298 -3.09 -3.99 -13.71
N HIS A 299 -2.49 -5.14 -13.39
CA HIS A 299 -2.01 -5.42 -12.04
C HIS A 299 -0.88 -4.48 -11.62
N ILE A 300 -0.10 -3.95 -12.57
CA ILE A 300 0.98 -2.98 -12.30
C ILE A 300 0.39 -1.59 -12.08
N SER A 301 -0.46 -1.12 -13.00
CA SER A 301 -1.09 0.19 -12.88
C SER A 301 -1.94 0.30 -11.62
N LEU A 302 -2.70 -0.74 -11.28
CA LEU A 302 -3.43 -0.87 -10.02
C LEU A 302 -2.53 -0.68 -8.80
N SER A 303 -1.44 -1.44 -8.71
CA SER A 303 -0.54 -1.37 -7.56
C SER A 303 0.19 -0.03 -7.43
N CYS A 304 0.55 0.61 -8.55
CA CYS A 304 1.10 1.97 -8.53
C CYS A 304 0.09 2.97 -7.96
N VAL A 305 -1.16 2.88 -8.40
CA VAL A 305 -2.23 3.79 -7.98
C VAL A 305 -2.62 3.55 -6.52
N GLU A 306 -2.74 2.30 -6.07
CA GLU A 306 -2.93 1.93 -4.66
C GLU A 306 -1.81 2.49 -3.78
N GLY A 307 -0.56 2.33 -4.24
CA GLY A 307 0.60 2.89 -3.58
C GLY A 307 0.50 4.41 -3.43
N ALA A 308 0.07 5.11 -4.48
CA ALA A 308 -0.12 6.56 -4.46
C ALA A 308 -1.26 6.99 -3.52
N ILE A 309 -2.43 6.34 -3.56
CA ILE A 309 -3.54 6.64 -2.62
C ILE A 309 -3.06 6.47 -1.18
N GLY A 310 -2.32 5.39 -0.90
CA GLY A 310 -1.82 5.10 0.44
C GLY A 310 -0.85 6.15 0.99
N THR A 311 -0.21 6.98 0.16
CA THR A 311 0.78 7.99 0.61
C THR A 311 0.12 9.29 1.06
N LEU A 312 -1.12 9.58 0.64
CA LEU A 312 -1.82 10.82 0.96
C LEU A 312 -1.84 11.19 2.46
N PRO A 313 -2.00 10.27 3.42
CA PRO A 313 -2.04 10.63 4.84
C PRO A 313 -0.72 11.19 5.31
N VAL A 314 0.38 10.58 4.86
CA VAL A 314 1.74 10.97 5.22
C VAL A 314 2.09 12.29 4.53
N ILE A 315 1.62 12.51 3.30
CA ILE A 315 1.74 13.79 2.61
C ILE A 315 1.02 14.90 3.40
N LEU A 316 -0.27 14.70 3.75
CA LEU A 316 -1.04 15.72 4.46
C LEU A 316 -0.53 15.98 5.88
N ALA A 317 0.04 14.96 6.54
CA ALA A 317 0.68 15.09 7.85
C ALA A 317 2.09 15.73 7.81
N THR A 318 2.62 16.05 6.61
CA THR A 318 3.93 16.71 6.48
C THR A 318 3.84 18.15 7.00
N ASP A 319 4.65 18.52 7.98
CA ASP A 319 4.60 19.86 8.59
C ASP A 319 5.04 20.97 7.63
N ASP A 320 6.07 20.72 6.83
CA ASP A 320 6.60 21.66 5.84
C ASP A 320 5.59 21.87 4.71
N ARG A 321 5.07 23.10 4.61
CA ARG A 321 4.08 23.49 3.59
C ARG A 321 4.63 23.36 2.17
N ALA A 322 5.86 23.78 1.91
CA ALA A 322 6.42 23.74 0.56
C ALA A 322 6.60 22.29 0.10
N ALA A 323 7.11 21.43 0.99
CA ALA A 323 7.21 20.00 0.74
C ALA A 323 5.84 19.33 0.55
N ARG A 324 4.87 19.63 1.42
CA ARG A 324 3.51 19.09 1.34
C ARG A 324 2.84 19.48 0.02
N ASP A 325 2.98 20.72 -0.42
CA ASP A 325 2.42 21.20 -1.68
C ASP A 325 3.08 20.50 -2.89
N GLY A 326 4.40 20.34 -2.89
CA GLY A 326 5.12 19.62 -3.94
C GLY A 326 4.71 18.14 -4.03
N LEU A 327 4.56 17.48 -2.88
CA LEU A 327 4.09 16.10 -2.79
C LEU A 327 2.63 15.95 -3.25
N LEU A 328 1.74 16.87 -2.86
CA LEU A 328 0.35 16.89 -3.33
C LEU A 328 0.24 17.17 -4.83
N ALA A 329 1.11 18.01 -5.39
CA ALA A 329 1.15 18.23 -6.84
C ALA A 329 1.54 16.94 -7.57
N ALA A 330 2.61 16.25 -7.14
CA ALA A 330 3.01 14.97 -7.70
C ALA A 330 1.92 13.89 -7.55
N TYR A 331 1.21 13.87 -6.41
CA TYR A 331 0.05 13.01 -6.19
C TYR A 331 -1.05 13.26 -7.22
N VAL A 332 -1.42 14.52 -7.41
CA VAL A 332 -2.46 14.95 -8.36
C VAL A 332 -2.10 14.60 -9.80
N GLU A 333 -0.82 14.68 -10.20
CA GLU A 333 -0.40 14.28 -11.55
C GLU A 333 -0.64 12.80 -11.85
N ILE A 334 -0.41 11.90 -10.87
CA ILE A 334 -0.71 10.47 -11.02
C ILE A 334 -2.22 10.27 -11.20
N LEU A 335 -3.04 10.98 -10.42
CA LEU A 335 -4.49 10.90 -10.52
C LEU A 335 -5.02 11.43 -11.87
N ASP A 336 -4.48 12.57 -12.33
CA ASP A 336 -4.85 13.18 -13.60
C ASP A 336 -4.52 12.28 -14.79
N LEU A 337 -3.38 11.58 -14.72
CA LEU A 337 -3.00 10.58 -15.71
C LEU A 337 -4.04 9.44 -15.77
N MET A 338 -4.42 8.87 -14.62
CA MET A 338 -5.43 7.81 -14.57
C MET A 338 -6.77 8.24 -15.13
N ARG A 339 -7.16 9.49 -14.87
CA ARG A 339 -8.36 10.10 -15.44
C ARG A 339 -8.31 10.13 -16.97
N LYS A 340 -7.19 10.60 -17.55
CA LYS A 340 -7.02 10.75 -19.00
C LYS A 340 -7.03 9.43 -19.77
N ILE A 341 -6.53 8.35 -19.18
CA ILE A 341 -6.41 7.06 -19.90
C ILE A 341 -7.65 6.15 -19.71
N ARG A 342 -8.58 6.50 -18.80
CA ARG A 342 -9.83 5.78 -18.54
C ARG A 342 -10.65 5.43 -19.80
N PRO A 343 -10.84 6.32 -20.81
CA PRO A 343 -11.65 6.01 -21.99
C PRO A 343 -11.11 4.81 -22.79
N ALA A 344 -9.79 4.64 -22.85
CA ALA A 344 -9.13 3.52 -23.55
C ALA A 344 -9.30 2.17 -22.84
N LEU A 345 -9.55 2.18 -21.54
CA LEU A 345 -9.67 0.98 -20.70
C LEU A 345 -11.08 0.37 -20.69
N ARG A 346 -12.10 1.01 -21.27
CA ARG A 346 -13.52 0.59 -21.12
C ARG A 346 -13.90 -0.72 -21.80
N PHE A 347 -13.18 -1.16 -22.83
CA PHE A 347 -13.61 -2.29 -23.65
C PHE A 347 -13.45 -3.67 -22.99
N HIS A 348 -12.79 -3.80 -21.84
CA HIS A 348 -12.35 -5.11 -21.32
C HIS A 348 -12.60 -5.32 -19.81
N PHE A 349 -13.49 -4.55 -19.16
CA PHE A 349 -13.72 -4.63 -17.71
C PHE A 349 -15.21 -4.76 -17.35
N ASN A 350 -15.70 -6.00 -17.26
CA ASN A 350 -17.03 -6.35 -16.76
C ASN A 350 -17.01 -6.86 -15.29
N GLU A 351 -15.94 -6.61 -14.53
CA GLU A 351 -15.82 -7.07 -13.14
C GLU A 351 -16.08 -5.96 -12.09
N PRO A 352 -16.63 -6.31 -10.92
CA PRO A 352 -16.92 -5.39 -9.80
C PRO A 352 -15.67 -4.78 -9.14
N THR A 353 -14.46 -5.16 -9.59
CA THR A 353 -13.14 -4.60 -9.20
C THR A 353 -12.70 -3.44 -10.09
N SER A 354 -13.60 -2.92 -10.93
CA SER A 354 -13.31 -1.87 -11.91
C SER A 354 -12.77 -0.60 -11.25
N ILE A 355 -11.58 -0.18 -11.68
CA ILE A 355 -10.94 1.09 -11.33
C ILE A 355 -11.85 2.21 -11.82
N VAL A 356 -12.61 2.76 -10.89
CA VAL A 356 -13.59 3.80 -11.12
C VAL A 356 -13.04 5.00 -10.31
N PHE A 357 -12.04 5.64 -10.93
CA PHE A 357 -11.11 6.62 -10.34
C PHE A 357 -10.34 6.13 -9.08
N PRO A 358 -9.11 6.59 -8.84
CA PRO A 358 -8.42 6.28 -7.60
C PRO A 358 -9.08 7.04 -6.47
N GLY A 359 -10.05 6.41 -5.81
CA GLY A 359 -10.90 7.16 -4.88
C GLY A 359 -11.53 6.30 -3.83
N ILE A 360 -12.28 5.25 -4.17
CA ILE A 360 -13.24 4.78 -3.18
C ILE A 360 -13.01 3.33 -2.75
N ALA A 361 -12.44 2.44 -3.57
CA ALA A 361 -11.59 1.36 -3.07
C ALA A 361 -10.68 0.84 -4.18
N LEU A 362 -9.38 0.92 -3.96
CA LEU A 362 -8.43 0.00 -4.58
C LEU A 362 -7.85 -0.80 -3.41
N GLY A 363 -8.25 -2.08 -3.31
CA GLY A 363 -7.93 -2.93 -2.15
C GLY A 363 -8.72 -2.62 -0.86
N GLN A 364 -8.23 -3.07 0.30
CA GLN A 364 -8.92 -2.97 1.60
C GLN A 364 -9.01 -1.54 2.19
N LYS A 365 -8.43 -0.51 1.56
CA LYS A 365 -8.43 0.88 2.07
C LYS A 365 -8.64 1.91 0.94
N GLY A 366 -9.83 2.48 0.83
CA GLY A 366 -10.14 3.59 -0.08
C GLY A 366 -9.64 4.96 0.41
N LEU A 367 -9.70 5.99 -0.44
CA LEU A 367 -9.30 7.37 -0.08
C LEU A 367 -10.03 7.91 1.14
N GLN A 368 -11.30 7.52 1.32
CA GLN A 368 -12.07 7.90 2.49
C GLN A 368 -11.44 7.38 3.79
N HIS A 369 -11.06 6.09 3.83
CA HIS A 369 -10.34 5.49 4.97
C HIS A 369 -9.04 6.25 5.22
N VAL A 370 -8.34 6.56 4.15
CA VAL A 370 -7.05 7.24 4.16
C VAL A 370 -7.16 8.66 4.72
N LEU A 371 -8.15 9.46 4.28
CA LEU A 371 -8.39 10.82 4.77
C LEU A 371 -8.89 10.84 6.22
N TRP A 372 -9.65 9.83 6.65
CA TRP A 372 -10.16 9.74 8.01
C TRP A 372 -9.07 9.53 9.06
N ASP A 373 -7.98 8.86 8.66
CA ASP A 373 -6.79 8.64 9.50
C ASP A 373 -5.90 9.90 9.61
N VAL A 374 -6.16 10.95 8.82
CA VAL A 374 -5.34 12.18 8.79
C VAL A 374 -5.78 13.16 9.87
N LYS A 375 -4.81 13.64 10.66
CA LYS A 375 -5.03 14.75 11.60
C LYS A 375 -5.49 16.00 10.85
N ARG A 376 -6.64 16.53 11.26
CA ARG A 376 -7.31 17.68 10.64
C ARG A 376 -6.70 19.01 11.12
N THR A 377 -5.48 19.31 10.68
CA THR A 377 -4.86 20.62 10.95
C THR A 377 -5.27 21.64 9.91
N GLU A 378 -5.26 22.93 10.27
CA GLU A 378 -5.62 24.02 9.35
C GLU A 378 -4.67 24.06 8.14
N GLU A 379 -3.40 23.75 8.34
CA GLU A 379 -2.38 23.71 7.28
C GLU A 379 -2.63 22.57 6.29
N ALA A 380 -3.02 21.38 6.79
CA ALA A 380 -3.36 20.24 5.94
C ALA A 380 -4.62 20.53 5.13
N MET A 381 -5.66 21.06 5.77
CA MET A 381 -6.90 21.46 5.10
C MET A 381 -6.66 22.54 4.04
N SER A 382 -5.86 23.57 4.34
CA SER A 382 -5.51 24.62 3.37
C SER A 382 -4.73 24.10 2.15
N SER A 383 -3.92 23.05 2.33
CA SER A 383 -3.15 22.46 1.21
C SER A 383 -4.04 21.56 0.34
N ALA A 384 -4.91 20.75 0.96
CA ALA A 384 -5.95 20.02 0.26
C ALA A 384 -6.89 20.95 -0.53
N GLU A 385 -7.30 22.07 0.08
CA GLU A 385 -8.15 23.07 -0.54
C GLU A 385 -7.51 23.73 -1.77
N ARG A 386 -6.18 23.90 -1.78
CA ARG A 386 -5.45 24.52 -2.90
C ARG A 386 -5.14 23.57 -4.04
N LEU A 387 -5.01 22.27 -3.79
CA LEU A 387 -4.53 21.32 -4.79
C LEU A 387 -5.57 20.25 -5.15
N LEU A 388 -6.29 19.70 -4.17
CA LEU A 388 -7.31 18.68 -4.42
C LEU A 388 -8.60 19.29 -4.98
N LEU A 389 -9.14 20.36 -4.37
CA LEU A 389 -10.40 20.95 -4.85
C LEU A 389 -10.32 21.45 -6.30
N PRO A 390 -9.29 22.21 -6.73
CA PRO A 390 -9.19 22.64 -8.12
C PRO A 390 -9.00 21.47 -9.09
N TRP A 391 -8.36 20.38 -8.66
CA TRP A 391 -8.25 19.18 -9.48
C TRP A 391 -9.60 18.47 -9.62
N ILE A 392 -10.36 18.30 -8.55
CA ILE A 392 -11.72 17.75 -8.57
C ILE A 392 -12.64 18.60 -9.46
N GLY A 393 -12.56 19.94 -9.33
CA GLY A 393 -13.32 20.87 -10.15
C GLY A 393 -12.98 20.74 -11.64
N ARG A 394 -11.70 20.65 -12.00
CA ARG A 394 -11.28 20.36 -13.39
C ARG A 394 -11.78 19.00 -13.88
N ALA A 395 -11.71 17.97 -13.03
CA ALA A 395 -12.25 16.66 -13.37
C ALA A 395 -13.74 16.79 -13.71
N LEU A 396 -14.56 17.40 -12.83
CA LEU A 396 -15.98 17.63 -13.08
C LEU A 396 -16.25 18.43 -14.38
N GLN A 397 -15.46 19.46 -14.67
CA GLN A 397 -15.62 20.31 -15.86
C GLN A 397 -15.28 19.60 -17.17
N GLU A 398 -14.19 18.82 -17.21
CA GLU A 398 -13.73 18.20 -18.45
C GLU A 398 -14.70 17.12 -18.99
N PHE A 399 -15.64 16.62 -18.18
CA PHE A 399 -16.70 15.69 -18.63
C PHE A 399 -17.89 16.36 -19.29
N SER A 400 -18.04 17.69 -19.17
CA SER A 400 -19.05 18.45 -19.95
C SER A 400 -18.85 18.32 -21.46
N VAL A 401 -17.66 17.86 -21.90
CA VAL A 401 -17.24 17.73 -23.31
C VAL A 401 -17.17 16.26 -23.77
N ALA A 402 -17.57 15.29 -22.93
CA ALA A 402 -17.49 13.87 -23.30
C ALA A 402 -18.59 13.49 -24.32
N GLU A 403 -18.22 12.75 -25.37
CA GLU A 403 -19.15 12.32 -26.44
C GLU A 403 -20.21 11.30 -25.98
N ASP A 404 -19.97 10.58 -24.87
CA ASP A 404 -20.84 9.52 -24.32
C ASP A 404 -21.40 9.90 -22.93
N GLU A 405 -22.72 9.95 -22.81
CA GLU A 405 -23.45 10.32 -21.59
C GLU A 405 -23.18 9.34 -20.43
N ASP A 406 -23.03 8.05 -20.72
CA ASP A 406 -22.67 7.03 -19.71
C ASP A 406 -21.24 7.21 -19.20
N THR A 407 -20.36 7.71 -20.06
CA THR A 407 -19.00 8.12 -19.69
C THR A 407 -19.00 9.31 -18.78
N ALA A 408 -19.70 10.36 -19.17
CA ALA A 408 -19.83 11.58 -18.38
C ALA A 408 -20.40 11.27 -16.98
N ARG A 409 -21.51 10.51 -16.91
CA ARG A 409 -22.17 10.15 -15.65
C ARG A 409 -21.23 9.50 -14.64
N LYS A 410 -20.56 8.39 -15.01
CA LYS A 410 -19.65 7.66 -14.09
C LYS A 410 -18.50 8.54 -13.60
N CYS A 411 -18.03 9.46 -14.44
CA CYS A 411 -16.94 10.33 -14.07
C CYS A 411 -17.37 11.46 -13.12
N VAL A 412 -18.58 12.01 -13.32
CA VAL A 412 -19.19 12.94 -12.38
C VAL A 412 -19.46 12.24 -11.04
N GLU A 413 -19.96 11.02 -11.07
CA GLU A 413 -20.17 10.17 -9.89
C GLU A 413 -18.89 10.07 -9.05
N ASP A 414 -17.79 9.63 -9.67
CA ASP A 414 -16.51 9.44 -8.97
C ASP A 414 -15.94 10.74 -8.40
N SER A 415 -16.05 11.82 -9.17
CA SER A 415 -15.52 13.13 -8.78
C SER A 415 -16.32 13.73 -7.64
N LEU A 416 -17.64 13.58 -7.63
CA LEU A 416 -18.50 14.01 -6.52
C LEU A 416 -18.29 13.13 -5.28
N ALA A 417 -18.12 11.83 -5.44
CA ALA A 417 -17.88 10.95 -4.31
C ALA A 417 -16.50 11.22 -3.66
N LEU A 418 -15.49 11.57 -4.46
CA LEU A 418 -14.23 12.13 -3.98
C LEU A 418 -14.42 13.48 -3.26
N LEU A 419 -15.19 14.40 -3.85
CA LEU A 419 -15.49 15.68 -3.25
C LEU A 419 -16.17 15.51 -1.89
N LEU A 420 -17.09 14.56 -1.77
CA LEU A 420 -17.79 14.22 -0.55
C LEU A 420 -16.82 13.76 0.54
N CYS A 421 -15.82 12.94 0.20
CA CYS A 421 -14.79 12.54 1.16
C CYS A 421 -14.03 13.75 1.73
N VAL A 422 -13.68 14.72 0.88
CA VAL A 422 -13.03 15.96 1.30
C VAL A 422 -13.99 16.85 2.11
N ALA A 423 -15.24 16.97 1.67
CA ALA A 423 -16.28 17.75 2.33
C ALA A 423 -16.55 17.22 3.74
N LEU A 424 -16.67 15.91 3.92
CA LEU A 424 -16.86 15.28 5.22
C LEU A 424 -15.64 15.47 6.12
N TRP A 425 -14.43 15.30 5.57
CA TRP A 425 -13.20 15.55 6.30
C TRP A 425 -13.15 16.99 6.83
N PHE A 426 -13.48 17.99 6.01
CA PHE A 426 -13.61 19.39 6.42
C PHE A 426 -14.73 19.60 7.45
N SER A 427 -15.91 19.02 7.21
CA SER A 427 -17.11 19.22 8.04
C SER A 427 -16.92 18.80 9.49
N SER A 428 -16.06 17.80 9.73
CA SER A 428 -15.74 17.30 11.05
C SER A 428 -14.83 18.22 11.89
N SER A 429 -14.40 19.37 11.35
CA SER A 429 -13.46 20.29 12.02
C SER A 429 -13.90 21.75 12.11
N ASN A 430 -15.21 22.07 11.94
CA ASN A 430 -15.73 23.45 11.96
C ASN A 430 -14.88 24.41 11.12
N VAL A 431 -15.02 24.32 9.80
CA VAL A 431 -14.20 25.07 8.84
C VAL A 431 -14.70 26.49 8.61
N SER A 432 -13.81 27.33 8.08
CA SER A 432 -14.16 28.71 7.72
C SER A 432 -15.21 28.75 6.59
N PRO A 433 -16.12 29.75 6.59
CA PRO A 433 -17.11 29.90 5.53
C PRO A 433 -16.54 29.95 4.10
N PRO A 434 -15.41 30.65 3.82
CA PRO A 434 -14.81 30.65 2.49
C PRO A 434 -14.39 29.26 2.01
N ARG A 435 -13.88 28.41 2.91
CA ARG A 435 -13.47 27.04 2.57
C ARG A 435 -14.67 26.15 2.25
N ALA A 436 -15.71 26.23 3.08
CA ALA A 436 -16.97 25.53 2.82
C ALA A 436 -17.61 25.98 1.51
N GLN A 437 -17.61 27.29 1.23
CA GLN A 437 -18.10 27.84 -0.02
C GLN A 437 -17.35 27.25 -1.22
N LYS A 438 -16.02 27.14 -1.15
CA LYS A 438 -15.22 26.57 -2.23
C LYS A 438 -15.53 25.11 -2.53
N VAL A 439 -15.89 24.30 -1.52
CA VAL A 439 -16.36 22.92 -1.72
C VAL A 439 -17.69 22.94 -2.48
N ALA A 440 -18.63 23.78 -2.05
CA ALA A 440 -19.92 23.94 -2.73
C ALA A 440 -19.75 24.43 -4.18
N ASP A 441 -18.93 25.46 -4.39
CA ASP A 441 -18.59 26.00 -5.72
C ASP A 441 -17.97 24.92 -6.60
N THR A 442 -17.07 24.09 -6.05
CA THR A 442 -16.47 22.97 -6.79
C THR A 442 -17.55 21.98 -7.25
N ALA A 443 -18.49 21.65 -6.36
CA ALA A 443 -19.60 20.73 -6.65
C ALA A 443 -20.51 21.25 -7.76
N VAL A 444 -20.69 22.58 -7.87
CA VAL A 444 -21.62 23.18 -8.83
C VAL A 444 -20.99 23.82 -10.06
N SER A 445 -19.68 24.04 -10.07
CA SER A 445 -18.99 24.80 -11.13
C SER A 445 -19.18 24.24 -12.54
N TRP A 446 -19.22 22.92 -12.69
CA TRP A 446 -19.40 22.23 -13.97
C TRP A 446 -20.81 22.38 -14.55
N MET A 447 -21.80 22.71 -13.71
CA MET A 447 -23.19 22.93 -14.12
C MET A 447 -23.40 24.34 -14.72
N ILE A 448 -22.48 25.28 -14.45
CA ILE A 448 -22.60 26.70 -14.80
C ILE A 448 -22.01 27.01 -16.20
N SER A 449 -21.20 26.11 -16.78
CA SER A 449 -20.66 26.28 -18.13
C SER A 449 -21.75 26.02 -19.19
N GLY A 450 -22.25 27.10 -19.81
CA GLY A 450 -23.49 27.14 -20.60
C GLY A 450 -23.51 26.42 -21.96
N GLU A 451 -22.50 25.63 -22.31
CA GLU A 451 -22.45 24.96 -23.62
C GLU A 451 -23.28 23.65 -23.67
N HIS A 452 -23.64 23.06 -22.52
CA HIS A 452 -24.28 21.72 -22.45
C HIS A 452 -25.37 21.56 -21.36
N ALA A 453 -26.20 22.59 -21.13
CA ALA A 453 -27.21 22.61 -20.05
C ALA A 453 -28.16 21.39 -20.04
N ALA A 454 -28.64 20.95 -21.20
CA ALA A 454 -29.51 19.78 -21.34
C ALA A 454 -28.87 18.48 -20.81
N SER A 455 -27.61 18.26 -21.18
CA SER A 455 -26.83 17.08 -20.79
C SER A 455 -26.57 17.10 -19.29
N HIS A 456 -26.17 18.26 -18.75
CA HIS A 456 -25.96 18.43 -17.32
C HIS A 456 -27.22 18.12 -16.52
N ARG A 457 -28.38 18.64 -16.96
CA ARG A 457 -29.67 18.37 -16.33
C ARG A 457 -29.97 16.87 -16.26
N ARG A 458 -29.77 16.11 -17.34
CA ARG A 458 -29.99 14.66 -17.35
C ARG A 458 -29.06 13.92 -16.37
N ILE A 459 -27.79 14.31 -16.34
CA ILE A 459 -26.80 13.70 -15.44
C ILE A 459 -27.16 13.97 -13.97
N ILE A 460 -27.51 15.20 -13.61
CA ILE A 460 -27.91 15.59 -12.23
C ILE A 460 -29.12 14.78 -11.76
N LEU A 461 -30.09 14.56 -12.65
CA LEU A 461 -31.32 13.84 -12.33
C LEU A 461 -31.15 12.31 -12.33
N THR A 462 -29.90 11.82 -12.33
CA THR A 462 -29.57 10.43 -11.97
C THR A 462 -29.53 10.29 -10.44
N PRO A 463 -30.19 9.28 -9.84
CA PRO A 463 -30.25 9.12 -8.38
C PRO A 463 -28.89 9.19 -7.68
N ASP A 464 -27.88 8.49 -8.20
CA ASP A 464 -26.54 8.44 -7.61
C ASP A 464 -25.84 9.80 -7.62
N ILE A 465 -25.99 10.55 -8.72
CA ILE A 465 -25.41 11.89 -8.86
C ILE A 465 -26.13 12.88 -7.94
N ALA A 466 -27.46 12.84 -7.91
CA ALA A 466 -28.27 13.68 -7.04
C ALA A 466 -27.91 13.47 -5.55
N GLU A 467 -27.74 12.21 -5.12
CA GLU A 467 -27.31 11.88 -3.75
C GLU A 467 -25.94 12.44 -3.43
N LEU A 468 -24.95 12.20 -4.29
CA LEU A 468 -23.58 12.66 -4.06
C LEU A 468 -23.49 14.18 -4.09
N LEU A 469 -24.18 14.83 -5.03
CA LEU A 469 -24.23 16.29 -5.15
C LEU A 469 -24.85 16.91 -3.90
N TRP A 470 -26.04 16.43 -3.51
CA TRP A 470 -26.74 16.91 -2.32
C TRP A 470 -25.91 16.71 -1.05
N SER A 471 -25.30 15.54 -0.92
CA SER A 471 -24.37 15.19 0.17
C SER A 471 -23.19 16.14 0.27
N CYS A 472 -22.54 16.48 -0.85
CA CYS A 472 -21.43 17.43 -0.87
C CYS A 472 -21.86 18.81 -0.35
N LEU A 473 -23.02 19.29 -0.80
CA LEU A 473 -23.54 20.61 -0.43
C LEU A 473 -23.93 20.69 1.03
N LEU A 474 -24.63 19.68 1.55
CA LEU A 474 -25.00 19.61 2.96
C LEU A 474 -23.76 19.53 3.86
N ALA A 475 -22.80 18.66 3.53
CA ALA A 475 -21.56 18.54 4.29
C ALA A 475 -20.75 19.85 4.30
N ALA A 476 -20.69 20.54 3.16
CA ALA A 476 -20.03 21.84 3.04
C ALA A 476 -20.71 22.90 3.90
N ALA A 477 -22.02 23.10 3.75
CA ALA A 477 -22.78 24.12 4.49
C ALA A 477 -22.76 23.86 6.01
N TYR A 478 -22.88 22.59 6.41
CA TYR A 478 -22.74 22.18 7.81
C TYR A 478 -21.35 22.48 8.35
N GLY A 479 -20.29 22.21 7.56
CA GLY A 479 -18.91 22.39 8.00
C GLY A 479 -18.60 23.82 8.45
N ALA A 480 -19.25 24.82 7.85
CA ALA A 480 -19.15 26.22 8.27
C ALA A 480 -20.33 26.70 9.13
N ARG A 481 -21.36 25.87 9.35
CA ARG A 481 -22.63 26.24 9.98
C ARG A 481 -23.29 27.45 9.31
N LYS A 482 -23.29 27.46 7.98
CA LYS A 482 -23.80 28.58 7.17
C LYS A 482 -24.82 28.08 6.14
N PRO A 483 -26.14 28.25 6.38
CA PRO A 483 -27.16 27.85 5.43
C PRO A 483 -27.11 28.65 4.12
N GLU A 484 -26.50 29.85 4.12
CA GLU A 484 -26.33 30.68 2.92
C GLU A 484 -25.52 29.97 1.82
N ILE A 485 -24.56 29.11 2.21
CA ILE A 485 -23.74 28.33 1.27
C ILE A 485 -24.63 27.34 0.50
N LEU A 486 -25.52 26.63 1.21
CA LEU A 486 -26.49 25.73 0.58
C LEU A 486 -27.48 26.50 -0.28
N ARG A 487 -27.99 27.65 0.20
CA ARG A 487 -28.93 28.50 -0.56
C ARG A 487 -28.37 28.93 -1.91
N ALA A 488 -27.12 29.40 -1.94
CA ALA A 488 -26.47 29.82 -3.17
C ALA A 488 -26.31 28.64 -4.15
N ALA A 489 -25.75 27.52 -3.69
CA ALA A 489 -25.52 26.35 -4.52
C ALA A 489 -26.83 25.71 -5.03
N ALA A 490 -27.83 25.59 -4.17
CA ALA A 490 -29.16 25.09 -4.53
C ALA A 490 -29.86 26.03 -5.52
N GLY A 491 -29.69 27.35 -5.40
CA GLY A 491 -30.18 28.33 -6.37
C GLY A 491 -29.63 28.11 -7.78
N HIS A 492 -28.34 27.78 -7.90
CA HIS A 492 -27.73 27.44 -9.19
C HIS A 492 -28.33 26.17 -9.80
N ILE A 493 -28.47 25.11 -8.99
CA ILE A 493 -29.08 23.84 -9.43
C ILE A 493 -30.53 24.06 -9.85
N LYS A 494 -31.31 24.81 -9.06
CA LYS A 494 -32.69 25.15 -9.36
C LYS A 494 -32.82 25.84 -10.71
N SER A 495 -32.00 26.86 -10.96
CA SER A 495 -31.98 27.61 -12.23
C SER A 495 -31.73 26.69 -13.43
N LEU A 496 -30.80 25.75 -13.31
CA LEU A 496 -30.51 24.76 -14.36
C LEU A 496 -31.64 23.73 -14.55
N ILE A 497 -32.28 23.29 -13.46
CA ILE A 497 -33.44 22.38 -13.55
C ILE A 497 -34.63 23.07 -14.24
N GLU A 498 -34.83 24.36 -13.95
CA GLU A 498 -35.89 25.20 -14.51
C GLU A 498 -35.62 25.67 -15.96
N SER A 499 -34.36 25.63 -16.44
CA SER A 499 -34.00 26.12 -17.77
C SER A 499 -34.55 25.28 -18.93
N GLU A 500 -34.94 24.03 -18.66
CA GLU A 500 -35.57 23.15 -19.65
C GLU A 500 -36.84 22.49 -19.09
N PRO A 501 -37.87 22.29 -19.94
CA PRO A 501 -39.07 21.60 -19.53
C PRO A 501 -38.77 20.14 -19.16
N SER A 502 -39.44 19.64 -18.13
CA SER A 502 -39.32 18.25 -17.71
C SER A 502 -39.88 17.29 -18.76
N GLU A 503 -38.99 16.53 -19.40
CA GLU A 503 -39.33 15.37 -20.23
C GLU A 503 -39.01 14.07 -19.49
N GLY A 504 -40.01 13.45 -18.87
CA GLY A 504 -39.90 12.12 -18.26
C GLY A 504 -40.74 11.92 -17.01
N GLU A 505 -40.88 10.67 -16.58
CA GLU A 505 -41.35 10.29 -15.24
C GLU A 505 -40.12 10.23 -14.30
N PHE A 506 -40.20 10.85 -13.14
CA PHE A 506 -39.14 10.80 -12.13
C PHE A 506 -39.45 9.75 -11.07
N GLY A 507 -38.43 9.00 -10.66
CA GLY A 507 -38.51 8.17 -9.45
C GLY A 507 -38.63 9.02 -8.19
N THR A 508 -39.13 8.41 -7.11
CA THR A 508 -39.41 9.06 -5.81
C THR A 508 -38.19 9.81 -5.26
N TYR A 509 -37.00 9.24 -5.37
CA TYR A 509 -35.76 9.86 -4.90
C TYR A 509 -35.45 11.20 -5.59
N ILE A 510 -35.63 11.26 -6.91
CA ILE A 510 -35.37 12.49 -7.69
C ILE A 510 -36.39 13.58 -7.35
N ILE A 511 -37.62 13.19 -7.04
CA ILE A 511 -38.64 14.12 -6.54
C ILE A 511 -38.19 14.75 -5.22
N ASP A 512 -37.66 13.96 -4.29
CA ASP A 512 -37.20 14.46 -2.99
C ASP A 512 -35.94 15.33 -3.12
N PHE A 513 -35.01 14.96 -4.00
CA PHE A 513 -33.88 15.81 -4.37
C PHE A 513 -34.33 17.17 -4.92
N ILE A 514 -35.27 17.18 -5.88
CA ILE A 514 -35.81 18.43 -6.45
C ILE A 514 -36.46 19.28 -5.36
N LYS A 515 -37.29 18.69 -4.50
CA LYS A 515 -37.90 19.40 -3.36
C LYS A 515 -36.83 19.97 -2.42
N GLY A 516 -35.77 19.21 -2.14
CA GLY A 516 -34.63 19.65 -1.34
C GLY A 516 -33.88 20.81 -1.96
N VAL A 517 -33.66 20.81 -3.27
CA VAL A 517 -33.07 21.94 -4.00
C VAL A 517 -33.95 23.18 -3.90
N TYR A 518 -35.27 23.06 -4.05
CA TYR A 518 -36.20 24.18 -3.94
C TYR A 518 -36.19 24.77 -2.52
N VAL A 519 -36.41 23.94 -1.50
CA VAL A 519 -36.40 24.39 -0.10
C VAL A 519 -35.03 24.94 0.29
N GLY A 520 -33.96 24.26 -0.11
CA GLY A 520 -32.58 24.67 0.10
C GLY A 520 -32.27 26.04 -0.53
N SER A 521 -32.85 26.36 -1.70
CA SER A 521 -32.72 27.67 -2.36
C SER A 521 -33.55 28.80 -1.73
N GLY A 522 -34.43 28.48 -0.77
CA GLY A 522 -35.37 29.42 -0.15
C GLY A 522 -36.74 29.50 -0.83
N ALA A 523 -37.02 28.65 -1.83
CA ALA A 523 -38.35 28.45 -2.37
C ALA A 523 -39.17 27.49 -1.49
N THR A 524 -40.48 27.36 -1.75
CA THR A 524 -41.33 26.43 -0.99
C THR A 524 -41.40 25.05 -1.64
N ALA A 525 -41.76 24.02 -0.88
CA ALA A 525 -42.08 22.72 -1.44
C ALA A 525 -43.27 22.77 -2.43
N ALA A 526 -44.18 23.75 -2.26
CA ALA A 526 -45.27 23.99 -3.19
C ALA A 526 -44.79 24.52 -4.56
N ASP A 527 -43.70 25.31 -4.58
CA ASP A 527 -43.07 25.76 -5.81
C ASP A 527 -42.42 24.58 -6.56
N ALA A 528 -41.78 23.66 -5.82
CA ALA A 528 -41.25 22.42 -6.38
C ALA A 528 -42.37 21.56 -6.97
N ASP A 529 -43.46 21.39 -6.21
CA ASP A 529 -44.65 20.68 -6.67
C ASP A 529 -45.23 21.33 -7.93
N LYS A 530 -45.25 22.66 -8.04
CA LYS A 530 -45.75 23.35 -9.24
C LYS A 530 -44.89 23.07 -10.47
N TYR A 531 -43.57 23.00 -10.31
CA TYR A 531 -42.65 22.58 -11.36
C TYR A 531 -42.91 21.12 -11.80
N MET A 532 -43.16 20.23 -10.85
CA MET A 532 -43.45 18.82 -11.12
C MET A 532 -44.88 18.58 -11.64
N LYS A 533 -45.86 19.40 -11.26
CA LYS A 533 -47.32 19.29 -11.54
C LYS A 533 -47.73 19.57 -12.99
N LEU A 534 -46.79 19.65 -13.94
CA LEU A 534 -47.10 19.47 -15.36
C LEU A 534 -47.20 17.98 -15.78
N ARG A 535 -46.99 17.00 -14.88
CA ARG A 535 -47.28 15.57 -15.12
C ARG A 535 -47.83 14.89 -13.85
N PRO A 536 -48.89 14.05 -13.91
CA PRO A 536 -49.56 13.52 -12.72
C PRO A 536 -49.04 12.15 -12.20
N GLN A 537 -48.67 12.11 -10.90
CA GLN A 537 -48.80 11.11 -9.79
C GLN A 537 -48.74 9.56 -10.02
N PRO A 538 -48.75 8.65 -8.98
CA PRO A 538 -48.29 8.65 -7.56
C PRO A 538 -47.48 7.38 -7.08
N TYR A 539 -46.83 7.49 -5.90
CA TYR A 539 -46.48 6.50 -4.83
C TYR A 539 -45.62 5.22 -5.06
N GLY A 540 -44.50 5.16 -4.31
CA GLY A 540 -43.77 3.98 -3.81
C GLY A 540 -43.23 4.28 -2.38
N PRO A 541 -42.72 3.31 -1.60
CA PRO A 541 -42.48 3.47 -0.16
C PRO A 541 -41.52 4.63 0.13
N ARG A 542 -41.86 5.37 1.19
CA ARG A 542 -41.26 6.63 1.63
C ARG A 542 -39.76 6.49 1.89
N TYR A 543 -38.97 7.34 1.25
CA TYR A 543 -37.82 7.95 1.89
C TYR A 543 -38.39 9.13 2.68
N ASP A 544 -38.40 9.04 4.01
CA ASP A 544 -38.94 10.10 4.86
C ASP A 544 -37.91 11.24 4.95
N GLY A 545 -37.95 12.19 3.99
CA GLY A 545 -37.32 13.51 4.06
C GLY A 545 -35.95 13.67 3.38
N ILE A 546 -35.46 14.91 3.38
CA ILE A 546 -34.18 15.35 2.78
C ILE A 546 -33.01 14.98 3.71
N HIS A 547 -33.02 13.73 4.19
CA HIS A 547 -31.99 13.17 5.03
C HIS A 547 -30.89 12.59 4.15
N LEU A 548 -29.65 12.69 4.61
CA LEU A 548 -28.60 11.79 4.15
C LEU A 548 -28.96 10.40 4.67
N ASP A 549 -29.63 9.61 3.85
CA ASP A 549 -29.95 8.21 4.13
C ASP A 549 -28.68 7.39 3.96
N GLY A 550 -27.80 7.56 4.94
CA GLY A 550 -26.43 7.08 5.04
C GLY A 550 -25.85 6.58 3.72
N PHE A 551 -25.11 7.45 3.00
CA PHE A 551 -24.33 7.33 1.75
C PHE A 551 -24.19 6.01 0.98
N GLY A 552 -24.36 4.86 1.61
CA GLY A 552 -24.50 3.54 1.03
C GLY A 552 -25.79 3.33 0.22
N ASN A 553 -26.19 4.30 -0.61
CA ASN A 553 -27.14 4.07 -1.70
C ASN A 553 -26.50 4.33 -3.07
N ALA A 554 -25.53 5.25 -3.18
CA ALA A 554 -24.73 5.41 -4.40
C ALA A 554 -23.83 4.16 -4.61
N PRO A 555 -23.88 3.47 -5.76
CA PRO A 555 -23.05 2.31 -6.07
C PRO A 555 -21.55 2.57 -5.86
N SER A 556 -21.05 3.77 -6.20
CA SER A 556 -19.69 4.22 -5.93
C SER A 556 -19.33 4.31 -4.44
N MET A 557 -20.28 4.53 -3.54
CA MET A 557 -20.05 4.56 -2.08
C MET A 557 -20.27 3.19 -1.43
N ASN A 558 -21.25 2.43 -1.92
CA ASN A 558 -21.61 1.09 -1.44
C ASN A 558 -20.56 0.01 -1.71
N ARG A 559 -19.83 0.12 -2.82
CA ARG A 559 -18.75 -0.81 -3.17
C ARG A 559 -17.60 -0.82 -2.17
N ASN A 560 -17.58 0.14 -1.24
CA ASN A 560 -16.36 0.59 -0.60
C ASN A 560 -16.42 0.67 0.93
N ALA A 561 -17.46 0.11 1.56
CA ALA A 561 -17.60 -0.01 3.01
C ALA A 561 -17.26 1.31 3.74
N THR A 562 -18.00 2.36 3.40
CA THR A 562 -17.88 3.72 3.97
C THR A 562 -17.74 3.70 5.50
N VAL A 563 -16.56 4.07 6.00
CA VAL A 563 -16.24 4.16 7.43
C VAL A 563 -16.58 5.57 7.95
N ASN A 564 -17.84 5.98 7.81
CA ASN A 564 -18.28 7.21 8.47
C ASN A 564 -18.88 6.84 9.84
N PRO A 565 -18.53 7.53 10.94
CA PRO A 565 -19.26 7.36 12.19
C PRO A 565 -20.69 7.83 11.94
N PRO A 566 -21.72 6.97 12.11
CA PRO A 566 -23.13 7.33 11.87
C PRO A 566 -23.52 8.65 12.54
N GLN A 567 -22.94 8.91 13.71
CA GLN A 567 -23.09 10.13 14.51
C GLN A 567 -22.81 11.43 13.75
N LEU A 568 -21.80 11.49 12.87
CA LEU A 568 -21.54 12.71 12.10
C LEU A 568 -22.71 13.01 11.16
N ILE A 569 -23.29 11.97 10.58
CA ILE A 569 -24.34 12.08 9.56
C ILE A 569 -25.64 12.45 10.21
N ASP A 570 -25.95 11.82 11.35
CA ASP A 570 -27.06 12.21 12.21
C ASP A 570 -26.96 13.69 12.60
N THR A 571 -25.75 14.18 12.90
CA THR A 571 -25.55 15.59 13.27
C THR A 571 -25.71 16.54 12.08
N ILE A 572 -25.26 16.16 10.88
CA ILE A 572 -25.47 16.94 9.64
C ILE A 572 -26.98 17.02 9.35
N ASN A 573 -27.67 15.89 9.40
CA ASN A 573 -29.12 15.82 9.17
C ASN A 573 -29.90 16.65 10.20
N ALA A 574 -29.59 16.52 11.49
CA ALA A 574 -30.24 17.30 12.55
C ALA A 574 -30.05 18.81 12.35
N TRP A 575 -28.85 19.23 11.97
CA TRP A 575 -28.58 20.64 11.64
C TRP A 575 -29.37 21.11 10.42
N ALA A 576 -29.42 20.32 9.35
CA ALA A 576 -30.15 20.67 8.13
C ALA A 576 -31.65 20.87 8.39
N ILE A 577 -32.27 19.99 9.18
CA ILE A 577 -33.68 20.10 9.57
C ILE A 577 -33.94 21.38 10.37
N THR A 578 -32.99 21.73 11.25
CA THR A 578 -33.11 22.93 12.09
C THR A 578 -33.03 24.21 11.25
N GLU A 579 -32.11 24.28 10.30
CA GLU A 579 -31.89 25.48 9.47
C GLU A 579 -32.87 25.59 8.30
N PHE A 580 -33.46 24.46 7.87
CA PHE A 580 -34.43 24.38 6.79
C PHE A 580 -35.66 23.60 7.25
N PRO A 581 -36.57 24.21 8.05
CA PRO A 581 -37.74 23.52 8.61
C PRO A 581 -38.66 22.91 7.55
N GLY A 582 -38.63 23.43 6.32
CA GLY A 582 -39.36 22.86 5.17
C GLY A 582 -38.85 21.49 4.70
N PHE A 583 -37.75 20.97 5.27
CA PHE A 583 -37.26 19.61 5.01
C PHE A 583 -38.07 18.51 5.71
N ILE A 584 -38.95 18.88 6.64
CA ILE A 584 -39.89 17.94 7.26
C ILE A 584 -41.09 17.75 6.33
N SER A 585 -41.12 16.64 5.60
CA SER A 585 -42.32 16.23 4.86
C SER A 585 -43.04 15.09 5.59
N GLY A 586 -43.98 15.43 6.47
CA GLY A 586 -44.88 14.46 7.09
C GLY A 586 -45.38 14.91 8.46
N ASP A 587 -46.70 14.91 8.64
CA ASP A 587 -47.38 15.08 9.93
C ASP A 587 -46.79 14.17 11.00
N VAL A 588 -45.87 14.68 11.82
CA VAL A 588 -45.68 14.18 13.18
C VAL A 588 -46.62 14.99 14.05
N THR A 589 -47.91 14.66 13.97
CA THR A 589 -48.77 14.85 15.13
C THR A 589 -48.20 13.93 16.21
N GLN A 590 -47.44 14.51 17.13
CA GLN A 590 -47.22 13.89 18.42
C GLN A 590 -48.59 13.78 19.07
N GLU A 591 -49.28 12.65 18.90
CA GLU A 591 -50.30 12.27 19.86
C GLU A 591 -49.62 12.18 21.22
N PRO A 592 -50.06 12.94 22.23
CA PRO A 592 -49.54 12.79 23.57
C PRO A 592 -49.84 11.37 24.03
N SER A 593 -48.79 10.58 24.26
CA SER A 593 -48.89 9.24 24.80
C SER A 593 -49.73 9.29 26.08
N SER A 594 -50.93 8.71 26.00
CA SER A 594 -51.78 8.51 27.17
C SER A 594 -51.05 7.58 28.14
N PRO A 595 -51.08 7.83 29.46
CA PRO A 595 -50.41 6.97 30.43
C PRO A 595 -51.07 5.58 30.44
N PRO A 596 -50.31 4.52 30.66
CA PRO A 596 -50.83 3.16 30.61
C PRO A 596 -51.89 2.97 31.69
N SER A 597 -53.10 2.57 31.28
CA SER A 597 -54.17 2.21 32.19
C SER A 597 -53.77 0.99 33.01
N ALA A 598 -53.73 1.16 34.33
CA ALA A 598 -53.67 0.06 35.28
C ALA A 598 -54.99 -0.73 35.26
N LYS A 599 -54.86 -2.08 35.18
CA LYS A 599 -55.77 -3.21 35.49
C LYS A 599 -55.50 -4.30 34.45
N GLY A 600 -55.19 -5.56 34.74
CA GLY A 600 -55.35 -6.37 35.94
C GLY A 600 -55.74 -7.78 35.47
N ASP A 601 -55.29 -8.80 36.20
CA ASP A 601 -55.77 -10.20 36.24
C ASP A 601 -55.22 -11.21 35.20
N HIS A 602 -54.10 -11.87 35.51
CA HIS A 602 -54.09 -13.15 36.26
C HIS A 602 -52.67 -13.56 36.68
#